data_AF-A0A813J2F6-F1
#
_entry.id   AF-A0A813J2F6-F1
#
_cell.length_a   1.000
_cell.length_b   1.000
_cell.length_c   1.000
_cell.angle_alpha   90.00
_cell.angle_beta   90.00
_cell.angle_gamma   90.00
#
_symmetry.space_group_name_H-M   'P 1'
#
loop_
_entity.id
_entity.type
_entity.pdbx_description
1 polymer ?
#
loop_
_entity_poly.entity_id
_entity_poly.type
_entity_poly.pdbx_seq_one_letter_code
_entity_poly.pdbx_strand_id
1 'polypeptide(L)'
;VDTILATSQSADTKFFALNVLENVISTRWLVLPEAQKTGIKNYVVQLVIKISADEQFVTTQKHFLTKLNETLVHIVKQEWPHAWANFIPDICGSSKSNQSLCENNLRILNMLSEEVFSFGKNHMVSKKVAKLKDSLNAQFATIYELCDFILKSHVAQPGSVKTSLVSTTLNTLANFLEWIPLGYVFETDLIQTLLVHFWDPLEYRIDCA
;
A
#
# COMPACT_ATOMS: atom_id res chain seq x y z
N VAL A 1 -24.30 -0.16 0.89
CA VAL A 1 -23.07 -0.95 0.61
C VAL A 1 -22.53 -1.53 1.92
N ASP A 2 -22.38 -0.71 2.94
CA ASP A 2 -21.79 -1.06 4.24
C ASP A 2 -22.48 -2.26 4.91
N THR A 3 -23.83 -2.29 4.91
CA THR A 3 -24.60 -3.41 5.44
C THR A 3 -24.30 -4.72 4.70
N ILE A 4 -24.17 -4.68 3.37
CA ILE A 4 -23.88 -5.87 2.54
C ILE A 4 -22.48 -6.39 2.83
N LEU A 5 -21.50 -5.49 2.93
CA LEU A 5 -20.12 -5.84 3.25
C LEU A 5 -19.98 -6.41 4.68
N ALA A 6 -20.83 -5.94 5.61
CA ALA A 6 -20.85 -6.42 7.00
C ALA A 6 -21.60 -7.75 7.20
N THR A 7 -22.72 -8.00 6.49
CA THR A 7 -23.62 -9.12 6.79
C THR A 7 -23.60 -10.25 5.77
N SER A 8 -23.14 -10.00 4.54
CA SER A 8 -23.11 -11.04 3.50
C SER A 8 -22.11 -12.13 3.84
N GLN A 9 -22.48 -13.39 3.62
CA GLN A 9 -21.55 -14.53 3.63
C GLN A 9 -20.98 -14.83 2.24
N SER A 10 -21.60 -14.33 1.18
CA SER A 10 -21.13 -14.54 -0.19
C SER A 10 -20.01 -13.56 -0.54
N ALA A 11 -18.87 -14.10 -0.97
CA ALA A 11 -17.73 -13.34 -1.47
C ALA A 11 -18.09 -12.54 -2.74
N ASP A 12 -18.88 -13.12 -3.65
CA ASP A 12 -19.29 -12.47 -4.89
C ASP A 12 -20.14 -11.23 -4.64
N THR A 13 -21.05 -11.31 -3.67
CA THR A 13 -21.90 -10.16 -3.27
C THR A 13 -21.06 -9.04 -2.67
N LYS A 14 -20.03 -9.37 -1.87
CA LYS A 14 -19.10 -8.39 -1.33
C LYS A 14 -18.26 -7.75 -2.44
N PHE A 15 -17.80 -8.55 -3.40
CA PHE A 15 -17.03 -8.08 -4.55
C PHE A 15 -17.85 -7.12 -5.43
N PHE A 16 -19.11 -7.48 -5.72
CA PHE A 16 -20.03 -6.62 -6.44
C PHE A 16 -20.28 -5.30 -5.70
N ALA A 17 -20.45 -5.35 -4.37
CA ALA A 17 -20.61 -4.16 -3.56
C ALA A 17 -19.38 -3.23 -3.62
N LEU A 18 -18.16 -3.78 -3.59
CA LEU A 18 -16.93 -3.00 -3.79
C LEU A 18 -16.84 -2.41 -5.20
N ASN A 19 -17.18 -3.15 -6.25
CA ASN A 19 -17.22 -2.60 -7.62
C ASN A 19 -18.18 -1.41 -7.76
N VAL A 20 -19.36 -1.50 -7.14
CA VAL A 20 -20.31 -0.37 -7.11
C VAL A 20 -19.72 0.82 -6.36
N LEU A 21 -19.07 0.57 -5.21
CA LEU A 21 -18.42 1.61 -4.42
C LEU A 21 -17.28 2.30 -5.18
N GLU A 22 -16.42 1.54 -5.85
CA GLU A 22 -15.34 2.06 -6.70
C GLU A 22 -15.86 2.93 -7.85
N ASN A 23 -16.96 2.53 -8.48
CA ASN A 23 -17.60 3.33 -9.51
C ASN A 23 -18.07 4.67 -8.93
N VAL A 24 -18.69 4.67 -7.75
CA VAL A 24 -19.10 5.90 -7.04
C VAL A 24 -17.88 6.77 -6.71
N ILE A 25 -16.79 6.20 -6.19
CA ILE A 25 -15.53 6.91 -5.88
C ILE A 25 -14.89 7.51 -7.13
N SER A 26 -14.98 6.81 -8.27
CA SER A 26 -14.35 7.26 -9.51
C SER A 26 -15.18 8.35 -10.22
N THR A 27 -16.51 8.28 -10.14
CA THR A 27 -17.39 9.13 -10.96
C THR A 27 -18.10 10.25 -10.20
N ARG A 28 -18.42 10.04 -8.92
CA ARG A 28 -19.32 10.94 -8.16
C ARG A 28 -18.74 11.43 -6.84
N TRP A 29 -17.50 11.07 -6.51
CA TRP A 29 -16.88 11.39 -5.22
C TRP A 29 -16.97 12.87 -4.85
N LEU A 30 -16.66 13.78 -5.78
CA LEU A 30 -16.67 15.23 -5.52
C LEU A 30 -18.05 15.80 -5.20
N VAL A 31 -19.14 15.11 -5.58
CA VAL A 31 -20.52 15.55 -5.36
C VAL A 31 -21.06 15.03 -4.02
N LEU A 32 -20.40 14.04 -3.41
CA LEU A 32 -20.85 13.48 -2.13
C LEU A 32 -20.67 14.51 -0.99
N PRO A 33 -21.61 14.58 -0.04
CA PRO A 33 -21.43 15.33 1.20
C PRO A 33 -20.22 14.82 2.01
N GLU A 34 -19.52 15.73 2.69
CA GLU A 34 -18.31 15.40 3.47
C GLU A 34 -18.54 14.32 4.55
N ALA A 35 -19.73 14.31 5.17
CA ALA A 35 -20.11 13.28 6.13
C ALA A 35 -20.13 11.87 5.51
N GLN A 36 -20.61 11.76 4.26
CA GLN A 36 -20.64 10.48 3.54
C GLN A 36 -19.24 10.05 3.10
N LYS A 37 -18.42 10.98 2.58
CA LYS A 37 -17.01 10.71 2.24
C LYS A 37 -16.26 10.18 3.45
N THR A 38 -16.40 10.85 4.60
CA THR A 38 -15.76 10.44 5.85
C THR A 38 -16.26 9.08 6.33
N GLY A 39 -17.57 8.82 6.25
CA GLY A 39 -18.15 7.52 6.58
C GLY A 39 -17.58 6.39 5.74
N ILE A 40 -17.56 6.55 4.41
CA ILE A 40 -17.00 5.58 3.46
C ILE A 40 -15.51 5.34 3.75
N LYS A 41 -14.73 6.42 3.91
CA LYS A 41 -13.30 6.35 4.20
C LYS A 41 -13.03 5.55 5.47
N ASN A 42 -13.69 5.91 6.56
CA ASN A 42 -13.50 5.24 7.86
C ASN A 42 -13.91 3.77 7.80
N TYR A 43 -15.01 3.46 7.11
CA TYR A 43 -15.48 2.10 6.94
C TYR A 43 -14.48 1.23 6.18
N VAL A 44 -14.00 1.71 5.01
CA VAL A 44 -13.02 0.97 4.19
C VAL A 44 -11.72 0.77 4.96
N VAL A 45 -11.19 1.80 5.62
CA VAL A 45 -9.96 1.70 6.43
C VAL A 45 -10.11 0.69 7.56
N GLN A 46 -11.21 0.75 8.33
CA GLN A 46 -11.45 -0.19 9.42
C GLN A 46 -11.60 -1.63 8.91
N LEU A 47 -12.24 -1.82 7.76
CA LEU A 47 -12.39 -3.14 7.15
C LEU A 47 -11.05 -3.70 6.67
N VAL A 48 -10.19 -2.87 6.07
CA VAL A 48 -8.82 -3.25 5.69
C VAL A 48 -8.04 -3.69 6.92
N ILE A 49 -8.02 -2.88 7.98
CA ILE A 49 -7.30 -3.20 9.23
C ILE A 49 -7.81 -4.52 9.82
N LYS A 50 -9.14 -4.69 9.91
CA LYS A 50 -9.75 -5.90 10.47
C LYS A 50 -9.35 -7.17 9.72
N ILE A 51 -9.36 -7.14 8.40
CA ILE A 51 -9.10 -8.32 7.56
C ILE A 51 -7.60 -8.60 7.46
N SER A 52 -6.77 -7.56 7.38
CA SER A 52 -5.32 -7.72 7.20
C SER A 52 -4.56 -8.02 8.49
N ALA A 53 -5.10 -7.65 9.65
CA ALA A 53 -4.48 -7.98 10.94
C ALA A 53 -4.60 -9.46 11.33
N ASP A 54 -5.52 -10.21 10.71
CA ASP A 54 -5.80 -11.62 10.99
C ASP A 54 -5.33 -12.52 9.84
N GLU A 55 -4.35 -13.37 10.10
CA GLU A 55 -3.73 -14.27 9.10
C GLU A 55 -4.71 -15.26 8.47
N GLN A 56 -5.71 -15.71 9.23
CA GLN A 56 -6.72 -16.62 8.72
C GLN A 56 -7.60 -15.92 7.69
N PHE A 57 -7.99 -14.67 7.95
CA PHE A 57 -8.74 -13.87 6.99
C PHE A 57 -7.90 -13.50 5.76
N VAL A 58 -6.62 -13.13 5.93
CA VAL A 58 -5.72 -12.86 4.80
C VAL A 58 -5.62 -14.07 3.86
N THR A 59 -5.53 -15.27 4.41
CA THR A 59 -5.39 -16.50 3.61
C THR A 59 -6.70 -16.88 2.93
N THR A 60 -7.82 -16.84 3.67
CA THR A 60 -9.14 -17.28 3.17
C THR A 60 -9.81 -16.26 2.25
N GLN A 61 -9.52 -14.97 2.42
CA GLN A 61 -10.19 -13.86 1.71
C GLN A 61 -9.21 -13.03 0.88
N LYS A 62 -8.09 -13.62 0.42
CA LYS A 62 -7.03 -12.92 -0.32
C LYS A 62 -7.55 -12.03 -1.46
N HIS A 63 -8.41 -12.57 -2.33
CA HIS A 63 -8.97 -11.80 -3.46
C HIS A 63 -9.84 -10.63 -3.02
N PHE A 64 -10.62 -10.83 -1.94
CA PHE A 64 -11.43 -9.77 -1.38
C PHE A 64 -10.59 -8.67 -0.74
N LEU A 65 -9.51 -9.03 -0.03
CA LEU A 65 -8.56 -8.08 0.52
C LEU A 65 -7.84 -7.29 -0.57
N THR A 66 -7.39 -7.94 -1.65
CA THR A 66 -6.83 -7.23 -2.81
C THR A 66 -7.83 -6.22 -3.36
N LYS A 67 -9.09 -6.62 -3.55
CA LYS A 67 -10.12 -5.70 -4.06
C LYS A 67 -10.40 -4.54 -3.12
N LEU A 68 -10.38 -4.80 -1.81
CA LEU A 68 -10.56 -3.77 -0.80
C LEU A 68 -9.39 -2.78 -0.78
N ASN A 69 -8.16 -3.25 -0.99
CA ASN A 69 -6.97 -2.40 -1.13
C ASN A 69 -7.09 -1.51 -2.39
N GLU A 70 -7.52 -2.06 -3.53
CA GLU A 70 -7.81 -1.27 -4.75
C GLU A 70 -8.82 -0.16 -4.44
N THR A 71 -9.94 -0.50 -3.80
CA THR A 71 -10.96 0.47 -3.39
C THR A 71 -10.38 1.56 -2.49
N LEU A 72 -9.52 1.21 -1.52
CA LEU A 72 -8.82 2.18 -0.67
C LEU A 72 -7.90 3.10 -1.49
N VAL A 73 -7.11 2.56 -2.41
CA VAL A 73 -6.23 3.35 -3.30
C VAL A 73 -7.06 4.32 -4.15
N HIS A 74 -8.23 3.92 -4.63
CA HIS A 74 -9.15 4.83 -5.33
C HIS A 74 -9.59 6.01 -4.45
N ILE A 75 -9.88 5.79 -3.16
CA ILE A 75 -10.21 6.88 -2.22
C ILE A 75 -9.00 7.78 -2.01
N VAL A 76 -7.82 7.20 -1.79
CA VAL A 76 -6.57 7.94 -1.56
C VAL A 76 -6.27 8.86 -2.76
N LYS A 77 -6.43 8.38 -4.00
CA LYS A 77 -6.25 9.20 -5.21
C LYS A 77 -7.22 10.38 -5.33
N GLN A 78 -8.35 10.37 -4.61
CA GLN A 78 -9.28 11.50 -4.59
C GLN A 78 -8.96 12.50 -3.47
N GLU A 79 -8.52 12.02 -2.30
CA GLU A 79 -8.41 12.80 -1.06
C GLU A 79 -6.98 13.23 -0.74
N TRP A 80 -6.01 12.35 -0.96
CA TRP A 80 -4.59 12.64 -0.74
C TRP A 80 -4.04 13.41 -1.95
N PRO A 81 -3.19 14.44 -1.75
CA PRO A 81 -2.49 14.82 -0.51
C PRO A 81 -3.18 15.88 0.36
N HIS A 82 -4.30 16.48 -0.07
CA HIS A 82 -4.84 17.68 0.59
C HIS A 82 -5.83 17.39 1.72
N ALA A 83 -6.90 16.66 1.41
CA ALA A 83 -7.95 16.34 2.38
C ALA A 83 -7.55 15.22 3.33
N TRP A 84 -6.48 14.48 2.99
CA TRP A 84 -5.97 13.38 3.78
C TRP A 84 -4.44 13.38 3.87
N ALA A 85 -3.85 14.50 4.29
CA ALA A 85 -2.40 14.70 4.34
C ALA A 85 -1.63 13.64 5.14
N ASN A 86 -2.22 13.12 6.23
CA ASN A 86 -1.58 12.15 7.13
C ASN A 86 -1.64 10.70 6.64
N PHE A 87 -2.19 10.42 5.45
CA PHE A 87 -2.34 9.04 4.97
C PHE A 87 -1.01 8.24 4.99
N ILE A 88 0.08 8.79 4.44
CA ILE A 88 1.39 8.08 4.41
C ILE A 88 1.99 7.94 5.82
N PRO A 89 2.06 8.99 6.65
CA PRO A 89 2.48 8.83 8.05
C PRO A 89 1.66 7.79 8.82
N ASP A 90 0.33 7.80 8.70
CA ASP A 90 -0.57 6.93 9.44
C ASP A 90 -0.45 5.46 8.99
N ILE A 91 -0.38 5.22 7.67
CA ILE A 91 -0.21 3.85 7.15
C ILE A 91 1.16 3.29 7.55
N CYS A 92 2.24 4.08 7.46
CA CYS A 92 3.56 3.65 7.88
C CYS A 92 3.67 3.45 9.40
N GLY A 93 3.01 4.29 10.19
CA GLY A 93 2.94 4.15 11.65
C GLY A 93 2.19 2.89 12.08
N SER A 94 1.02 2.64 11.48
CA SER A 94 0.21 1.45 11.79
C SER A 94 0.89 0.13 11.39
N SER A 95 1.72 0.14 10.34
CA SER A 95 2.50 -1.03 9.90
C SER A 95 3.38 -1.63 11.00
N LYS A 96 3.85 -0.83 11.96
CA LYS A 96 4.73 -1.32 13.04
C LYS A 96 3.99 -2.14 14.11
N SER A 97 2.66 -2.20 14.07
CA SER A 97 1.85 -2.89 15.08
C SER A 97 1.70 -4.41 14.84
N ASN A 98 1.69 -4.84 13.58
CA ASN A 98 1.39 -6.21 13.18
C ASN A 98 2.04 -6.50 11.82
N GLN A 99 2.78 -7.62 11.71
CA GLN A 99 3.49 -7.97 10.47
C GLN A 99 2.55 -8.27 9.29
N SER A 100 1.39 -8.88 9.52
CA SER A 100 0.39 -9.17 8.48
C SER A 100 -0.26 -7.87 7.97
N LEU A 101 -0.55 -6.93 8.87
CA LEU A 101 -1.00 -5.58 8.52
C LEU A 101 0.09 -4.82 7.75
N CYS A 102 1.35 -4.91 8.21
CA CYS A 102 2.51 -4.31 7.55
C CYS A 102 2.64 -4.79 6.10
N GLU A 103 2.53 -6.10 5.88
CA GLU A 103 2.60 -6.70 4.56
C GLU A 103 1.49 -6.17 3.65
N ASN A 104 0.26 -6.05 4.17
CA ASN A 104 -0.85 -5.48 3.42
C ASN A 104 -0.67 -3.98 3.13
N ASN A 105 -0.15 -3.22 4.09
CA ASN A 105 0.14 -1.80 3.93
C ASN A 105 1.22 -1.54 2.86
N LEU A 106 2.26 -2.37 2.79
CA LEU A 106 3.25 -2.30 1.71
C LEU A 106 2.61 -2.59 0.34
N ARG A 107 1.69 -3.57 0.25
CA ARG A 107 0.92 -3.81 -0.99
C ARG A 107 0.08 -2.60 -1.40
N ILE A 108 -0.57 -1.92 -0.45
CA ILE A 108 -1.33 -0.69 -0.71
C ILE A 108 -0.41 0.43 -1.24
N LEU A 109 0.75 0.62 -0.60
CA LEU A 109 1.75 1.60 -1.05
C LEU A 109 2.28 1.28 -2.46
N ASN A 110 2.50 0.00 -2.76
CA ASN A 110 2.92 -0.45 -4.08
C ASN A 110 1.85 -0.18 -5.14
N MET A 111 0.58 -0.54 -4.89
CA MET A 111 -0.55 -0.24 -5.77
C MET A 111 -0.70 1.27 -6.00
N LEU A 112 -0.55 2.09 -4.95
CA LEU A 112 -0.59 3.54 -5.08
C LEU A 112 0.54 4.07 -5.98
N SER A 113 1.76 3.56 -5.81
CA SER A 113 2.90 3.91 -6.65
C SER A 113 2.66 3.54 -8.12
N GLU A 114 2.17 2.33 -8.39
CA GLU A 114 1.84 1.89 -9.75
C GLU A 114 0.79 2.80 -10.40
N GLU A 115 -0.28 3.14 -9.69
CA GLU A 115 -1.33 4.04 -10.16
C GLU A 115 -0.85 5.48 -10.42
N VAL A 116 0.18 5.94 -9.71
CA VAL A 116 0.74 7.28 -9.84
C VAL A 116 1.84 7.35 -10.89
N PHE A 117 2.67 6.31 -11.02
CA PHE A 117 3.87 6.30 -11.86
C PHE A 117 3.75 5.46 -13.14
N SER A 118 3.03 4.33 -13.15
CA SER A 118 2.87 3.47 -14.33
C SER A 118 1.85 4.04 -15.33
N PHE A 119 0.72 4.59 -14.83
CA PHE A 119 -0.29 5.25 -15.67
C PHE A 119 0.24 6.49 -16.40
N GLY A 120 1.29 7.12 -15.87
CA GLY A 120 1.96 8.27 -16.49
C GLY A 120 2.93 7.92 -17.62
N LYS A 121 3.28 6.64 -17.82
CA LYS A 121 4.21 6.21 -18.89
C LYS A 121 3.52 6.15 -20.27
N ASN A 122 2.19 5.96 -20.32
CA ASN A 122 1.45 5.70 -21.58
C ASN A 122 0.39 6.77 -21.95
N HIS A 123 0.21 7.82 -21.14
CA HIS A 123 -0.75 8.89 -21.38
C HIS A 123 -0.16 10.26 -21.02
N MET A 124 -0.72 11.35 -21.57
CA MET A 124 -0.37 12.71 -21.13
C MET A 124 -0.55 12.83 -19.60
N VAL A 125 0.52 13.22 -18.90
CA VAL A 125 0.50 13.41 -17.45
C VAL A 125 -0.48 14.54 -17.12
N SER A 126 -1.61 14.20 -16.48
CA SER A 126 -2.52 15.22 -15.97
C SER A 126 -1.86 16.02 -14.83
N LYS A 127 -2.26 17.28 -14.64
CA LYS A 127 -1.81 18.10 -13.50
C LYS A 127 -2.05 17.40 -12.15
N LYS A 128 -3.11 16.58 -12.06
CA LYS A 128 -3.41 15.76 -10.88
C LYS A 128 -2.33 14.70 -10.63
N VAL A 129 -1.90 13.98 -11.67
CA VAL A 129 -0.86 12.95 -11.56
C VAL A 129 0.49 13.57 -11.19
N ALA A 130 0.87 14.70 -11.81
CA ALA A 130 2.10 15.40 -11.44
C ALA A 130 2.12 15.77 -9.95
N LYS A 131 1.01 16.31 -9.44
CA LYS A 131 0.88 16.66 -8.01
C LYS A 131 0.98 15.45 -7.07
N LEU A 132 0.39 14.32 -7.46
CA LEU A 132 0.50 13.08 -6.70
C LEU A 132 1.95 12.57 -6.68
N LYS A 133 2.65 12.63 -7.82
CA LYS A 133 4.08 12.29 -7.90
C LYS A 133 4.95 13.16 -6.99
N ASP A 134 4.76 14.48 -7.05
CA ASP A 134 5.52 15.43 -6.22
C ASP A 134 5.28 15.17 -4.73
N SER A 135 4.03 14.92 -4.36
CA SER A 135 3.65 14.65 -2.97
C SER A 135 4.17 13.31 -2.47
N LEU A 136 4.24 12.29 -3.34
CA LEU A 136 4.72 10.96 -2.99
C LEU A 136 6.23 10.99 -2.80
N ASN A 137 6.95 11.71 -3.67
CA ASN A 137 8.37 12.00 -3.49
C ASN A 137 8.65 12.76 -2.20
N ALA A 138 7.86 13.79 -1.88
CA ALA A 138 8.03 14.59 -0.68
C ALA A 138 7.83 13.77 0.62
N GLN A 139 7.00 12.73 0.59
CA GLN A 139 6.72 11.87 1.75
C GLN A 139 7.47 10.53 1.69
N PHE A 140 8.30 10.31 0.68
CA PHE A 140 8.97 9.02 0.45
C PHE A 140 9.90 8.61 1.59
N ALA A 141 10.53 9.57 2.28
CA ALA A 141 11.37 9.32 3.45
C ALA A 141 10.69 8.39 4.46
N THR A 142 9.42 8.66 4.78
CA THR A 142 8.64 7.88 5.74
C THR A 142 8.42 6.43 5.28
N ILE A 143 8.24 6.24 3.97
CA ILE A 143 8.07 4.91 3.37
C ILE A 143 9.40 4.17 3.39
N TYR A 144 10.49 4.84 3.02
CA TYR A 144 11.84 4.29 3.04
C TYR A 144 12.24 3.85 4.45
N GLU A 145 12.01 4.68 5.47
CA GLU A 145 12.26 4.34 6.88
C GLU A 145 11.51 3.09 7.33
N LEU A 146 10.29 2.87 6.84
CA LEU A 146 9.54 1.64 7.12
C LEU A 146 10.23 0.43 6.47
N CYS A 147 10.59 0.51 5.19
CA CYS A 147 11.27 -0.57 4.49
C CYS A 147 12.62 -0.90 5.15
N ASP A 148 13.42 0.12 5.46
CA ASP A 148 14.71 -0.02 6.13
C ASP A 148 14.55 -0.68 7.51
N PHE A 149 13.55 -0.26 8.29
CA PHE A 149 13.23 -0.87 9.58
C PHE A 149 12.95 -2.38 9.46
N ILE A 150 12.16 -2.79 8.45
CA ILE A 150 11.83 -4.21 8.24
C ILE A 150 13.08 -5.02 7.88
N LEU A 151 13.87 -4.53 6.91
CA LEU A 151 15.08 -5.20 6.46
C LEU A 151 16.11 -5.31 7.59
N LYS A 152 16.39 -4.21 8.30
CA LYS A 152 17.33 -4.20 9.43
C LYS A 152 16.86 -5.08 10.59
N SER A 153 15.56 -5.14 10.86
CA SER A 153 15.01 -6.05 11.87
C SER A 153 15.24 -7.52 11.51
N HIS A 154 15.03 -7.89 10.25
CA HIS A 154 15.30 -9.25 9.76
C HIS A 154 16.79 -9.60 9.86
N VAL A 155 17.68 -8.68 9.46
CA VAL A 155 19.14 -8.87 9.54
C VAL A 155 19.63 -8.98 10.97
N ALA A 156 19.14 -8.12 11.87
CA ALA A 156 19.55 -8.11 13.28
C ALA A 156 19.11 -9.38 14.02
N GLN A 157 17.93 -9.91 13.68
CA GLN A 157 17.40 -11.13 14.28
C GLN A 157 16.73 -12.01 13.21
N PRO A 158 17.48 -12.96 12.61
CA PRO A 158 16.91 -13.90 11.66
C PRO A 158 15.72 -14.67 12.25
N GLY A 159 14.60 -14.69 11.52
CA GLY A 159 13.35 -15.31 11.96
C GLY A 159 12.41 -14.40 12.78
N SER A 160 12.82 -13.17 13.13
CA SER A 160 11.92 -12.20 13.79
C SER A 160 10.88 -11.61 12.84
N VAL A 161 11.20 -11.54 11.55
CA VAL A 161 10.35 -11.02 10.48
C VAL A 161 9.97 -12.16 9.54
N LYS A 162 8.69 -12.27 9.20
CA LYS A 162 8.17 -13.23 8.23
C LYS A 162 8.86 -13.06 6.87
N THR A 163 9.25 -14.18 6.25
CA THR A 163 9.80 -14.21 4.90
C THR A 163 8.88 -13.52 3.88
N SER A 164 7.55 -13.71 3.98
CA SER A 164 6.57 -13.05 3.09
C SER A 164 6.59 -11.53 3.18
N LEU A 165 6.82 -10.99 4.38
CA LEU A 165 6.93 -9.55 4.62
C LEU A 165 8.24 -9.00 4.05
N VAL A 166 9.35 -9.74 4.21
CA VAL A 166 10.63 -9.37 3.60
C VAL A 166 10.52 -9.33 2.07
N SER A 167 10.02 -10.39 1.43
CA SER A 167 9.81 -10.42 -0.02
C SER A 167 8.88 -9.30 -0.50
N THR A 168 7.78 -9.03 0.22
CA THR A 168 6.89 -7.90 -0.11
C THR A 168 7.63 -6.57 0.00
N THR A 169 8.51 -6.40 0.98
CA THR A 169 9.32 -5.19 1.17
C THR A 169 10.32 -5.01 0.02
N LEU A 170 11.03 -6.06 -0.37
CA LEU A 170 11.99 -6.04 -1.46
C LEU A 170 11.31 -5.72 -2.80
N ASN A 171 10.19 -6.36 -3.12
CA ASN A 171 9.40 -6.06 -4.32
C ASN A 171 8.88 -4.61 -4.31
N THR A 172 8.38 -4.14 -3.16
CA THR A 172 7.93 -2.75 -3.02
C THR A 172 9.07 -1.76 -3.27
N LEU A 173 10.26 -2.02 -2.73
CA LEU A 173 11.46 -1.22 -3.00
C LEU A 173 11.84 -1.26 -4.48
N ALA A 174 11.84 -2.43 -5.11
CA ALA A 174 12.17 -2.59 -6.54
C ALA A 174 11.27 -1.71 -7.43
N ASN A 175 9.96 -1.69 -7.16
CA ASN A 175 9.03 -0.82 -7.91
C ASN A 175 9.24 0.67 -7.63
N PHE A 176 9.74 1.03 -6.45
CA PHE A 176 10.06 2.42 -6.11
C PHE A 176 11.37 2.90 -6.74
N LEU A 177 12.35 2.01 -6.94
CA LEU A 177 13.62 2.34 -7.60
C LEU A 177 13.44 2.96 -9.00
N GLU A 178 12.31 2.73 -9.66
CA GLU A 178 12.01 3.34 -10.96
C GLU A 178 11.89 4.87 -10.94
N TRP A 179 11.58 5.48 -9.78
CA TRP A 179 11.22 6.90 -9.71
C TRP A 179 11.75 7.66 -8.50
N ILE A 180 12.27 6.99 -7.47
CA ILE A 180 12.76 7.67 -6.26
C ILE A 180 14.02 8.50 -6.52
N PRO A 181 14.28 9.53 -5.68
CA PRO A 181 15.52 10.28 -5.76
C PRO A 181 16.74 9.36 -5.55
N LEU A 182 17.77 9.53 -6.39
CA LEU A 182 18.98 8.72 -6.36
C LEU A 182 19.75 8.76 -5.03
N GLY A 183 19.55 9.80 -4.22
CA GLY A 183 20.12 9.88 -2.87
C GLY A 183 19.73 8.70 -1.98
N TYR A 184 18.49 8.18 -2.09
CA TYR A 184 18.08 6.97 -1.35
C TYR A 184 18.82 5.72 -1.79
N VAL A 185 19.33 5.68 -3.02
CA VAL A 185 20.02 4.52 -3.58
C VAL A 185 21.52 4.59 -3.26
N PHE A 186 22.14 5.77 -3.40
CA PHE A 186 23.59 5.93 -3.33
C PHE A 186 24.13 6.59 -2.06
N GLU A 187 23.29 7.31 -1.31
CA GLU A 187 23.69 8.01 -0.07
C GLU A 187 23.22 7.28 1.20
N THR A 188 22.57 6.12 1.04
CA THR A 188 22.16 5.22 2.13
C THR A 188 22.95 3.91 2.09
N ASP A 189 22.77 3.06 3.10
CA ASP A 189 23.32 1.71 3.13
C ASP A 189 22.49 0.68 2.31
N LEU A 190 21.46 1.10 1.56
CA LEU A 190 20.54 0.19 0.86
C LEU A 190 21.26 -0.83 -0.03
N ILE A 191 22.15 -0.38 -0.93
CA ILE A 191 22.88 -1.29 -1.83
C ILE A 191 23.70 -2.28 -1.02
N GLN A 192 24.39 -1.82 0.02
CA GLN A 192 25.22 -2.66 0.87
C GLN A 192 24.35 -3.70 1.61
N THR A 193 23.22 -3.30 2.16
CA THR A 193 22.26 -4.20 2.83
C THR A 193 21.75 -5.27 1.87
N LEU A 194 21.35 -4.91 0.65
CA LEU A 194 20.86 -5.85 -0.36
C LEU A 194 21.93 -6.87 -0.76
N LEU A 195 23.14 -6.41 -1.08
CA LEU A 195 24.23 -7.27 -1.52
C LEU A 195 24.72 -8.22 -0.43
N VAL A 196 24.83 -7.75 0.81
CA VAL A 196 25.39 -8.53 1.91
C VAL A 196 24.38 -9.53 2.49
N HIS A 197 23.09 -9.16 2.54
CA HIS A 197 22.11 -9.94 3.29
C HIS A 197 21.01 -10.61 2.45
N PHE A 198 20.73 -10.11 1.24
CA PHE A 198 19.56 -10.57 0.46
C PHE A 198 19.91 -11.14 -0.93
N TRP A 199 21.13 -10.89 -1.44
CA TRP A 199 21.57 -11.38 -2.75
C TRP A 199 21.85 -12.90 -2.81
N ASP A 200 22.49 -13.43 -1.77
CA ASP A 200 22.90 -14.84 -1.72
C ASP A 200 21.79 -15.81 -1.33
N PRO A 201 20.91 -15.50 -0.35
CA PRO A 201 19.80 -16.38 0.01
C PRO A 201 18.87 -16.63 -1.19
N LEU A 202 18.66 -17.90 -1.52
CA LEU A 202 17.78 -18.33 -2.62
C LEU A 202 16.35 -17.81 -2.46
N GLU A 203 15.91 -17.59 -1.22
CA GLU A 203 14.58 -17.11 -0.84
C GLU A 203 14.30 -15.69 -1.36
N TYR A 204 15.32 -14.83 -1.46
CA TYR A 204 15.18 -13.41 -1.80
C TYR A 204 15.88 -13.01 -3.09
N ARG A 205 16.66 -13.91 -3.69
CA ARG A 205 17.46 -13.64 -4.89
C ARG A 205 16.61 -13.15 -6.07
N ILE A 206 15.40 -13.68 -6.26
CA ILE A 206 14.49 -13.24 -7.34
C ILE A 206 13.99 -11.81 -7.08
N ASP A 207 13.67 -11.49 -5.82
CA ASP A 207 13.18 -10.16 -5.44
C ASP A 207 14.28 -9.08 -5.53
N CYS A 208 15.56 -9.49 -5.55
CA CYS A 208 16.74 -8.62 -5.68
C CYS A 208 17.34 -8.57 -7.10
N ALA A 209 16.82 -9.35 -8.05
CA ALA A 209 17.32 -9.45 -9.42
C ALA A 209 16.64 -8.44 -10.36
#